data_AF-A0A534MHB4-F1
#
_entry.id   AF-A0A534MHB4-F1
#
_cell.length_a   1.000
_cell.length_b   1.000
_cell.length_c   1.000
_cell.angle_alpha   90.00
_cell.angle_beta   90.00
_cell.angle_gamma   90.00
#
_symmetry.space_group_name_H-M   'P 1'
#
loop_
_entity.id
_entity.type
_entity.pdbx_description
1 polymer ?
#
loop_
_entity_poly.entity_id
_entity_poly.type
_entity_poly.pdbx_seq_one_letter_code
_entity_poly.pdbx_strand_id
1 'polypeptide(L)'
;MTPPDAYLEQVRRAMSGMEPRVRDDILRELRSHIAESTAANGGNVNASLAAVGSAEEVGRHYRELYGYGRAYKTLFAAIASFLAFLSVPVLAAGAESLFPYALSIVFLVIAAAWILWVSVAAGSRAGILAGFAAMVSRFAAFGIAAITLVGAETTANGLGLLIVVSVMLVVLGWIPGTAKKAWSAPRAQL
;
A
#
# COMPACT_ATOMS: atom_id res chain seq x y z
N MET A 1 -19.99 27.72 -0.29
CA MET A 1 -19.96 26.27 -0.01
C MET A 1 -20.96 25.98 1.10
N THR A 2 -21.82 24.98 0.93
CA THR A 2 -22.76 24.58 2.00
C THR A 2 -22.06 23.68 3.02
N PRO A 3 -22.53 23.59 4.28
CA PRO A 3 -21.95 22.68 5.28
C PRO A 3 -21.89 21.21 4.80
N PRO A 4 -22.92 20.65 4.12
CA PRO A 4 -22.85 19.32 3.53
C PRO A 4 -21.73 19.17 2.49
N ASP A 5 -21.51 20.16 1.63
CA ASP A 5 -20.45 20.09 0.62
C ASP A 5 -19.05 20.11 1.26
N ALA A 6 -18.88 20.91 2.32
CA ALA A 6 -17.63 20.96 3.06
C ALA A 6 -17.33 19.62 3.78
N TYR A 7 -18.37 18.99 4.34
CA TYR A 7 -18.29 17.66 4.93
C TYR A 7 -17.91 16.61 3.89
N LEU A 8 -18.62 16.55 2.76
CA LEU A 8 -18.35 15.58 1.69
C LEU A 8 -16.94 15.74 1.10
N GLU A 9 -16.40 16.95 1.00
CA GLU A 9 -15.03 17.17 0.55
C GLU A 9 -13.98 16.68 1.59
N GLN A 10 -14.30 16.73 2.88
CA GLN A 10 -13.47 16.09 3.91
C GLN A 10 -13.53 14.57 3.81
N VAL A 11 -14.73 13.98 3.64
CA VAL A 11 -14.89 12.53 3.42
C VAL A 11 -14.14 12.10 2.16
N ARG A 12 -14.22 12.87 1.08
CA ARG A 12 -13.49 12.63 -0.18
C ARG A 12 -11.98 12.56 0.05
N ARG A 13 -11.42 13.49 0.82
CA ARG A 13 -9.99 13.48 1.21
C ARG A 13 -9.67 12.27 2.08
N ALA A 14 -10.54 11.93 3.01
CA ALA A 14 -10.42 10.75 3.85
C ALA A 14 -10.63 9.42 3.10
N MET A 15 -11.13 9.44 1.86
CA MET A 15 -11.21 8.32 0.92
C MET A 15 -10.11 8.36 -0.16
N SER A 16 -9.08 9.20 -0.01
CA SER A 16 -7.96 9.26 -0.96
C SER A 16 -7.36 7.87 -1.18
N GLY A 17 -7.05 7.56 -2.44
CA GLY A 17 -6.52 6.26 -2.85
C GLY A 17 -7.56 5.24 -3.32
N MET A 18 -8.85 5.47 -3.06
CA MET A 18 -9.92 4.62 -3.58
C MET A 18 -10.12 4.79 -5.09
N GLU A 19 -10.77 3.81 -5.71
CA GLU A 19 -11.16 3.91 -7.11
C GLU A 19 -12.13 5.09 -7.32
N PRO A 20 -11.87 6.01 -8.28
CA PRO A 20 -12.68 7.22 -8.42
C PRO A 20 -14.16 6.95 -8.58
N ARG A 21 -14.53 5.95 -9.39
CA ARG A 21 -15.94 5.57 -9.61
C ARG A 21 -16.63 5.17 -8.30
N VAL A 22 -16.01 4.26 -7.55
CA VAL A 22 -16.54 3.79 -6.25
C VAL A 22 -16.65 4.94 -5.25
N ARG A 23 -15.61 5.79 -5.17
CA ARG A 23 -15.61 6.95 -4.28
C ARG A 23 -16.73 7.94 -4.63
N ASP A 24 -16.90 8.23 -5.92
CA ASP A 24 -17.87 9.22 -6.37
C ASP A 24 -19.31 8.67 -6.21
N ASP A 25 -19.51 7.36 -6.36
CA ASP A 25 -20.78 6.69 -6.03
C ASP A 25 -21.11 6.77 -4.53
N ILE A 26 -20.13 6.50 -3.65
CA ILE A 26 -20.29 6.63 -2.19
C ILE A 26 -20.64 8.07 -1.80
N LEU A 27 -19.96 9.07 -2.39
CA LEU A 27 -20.25 10.48 -2.11
C LEU A 27 -21.66 10.87 -2.57
N ARG A 28 -22.14 10.29 -3.69
CA ARG A 28 -23.50 10.50 -4.18
C ARG A 28 -24.54 9.92 -3.21
N GLU A 29 -24.29 8.71 -2.71
CA GLU A 29 -25.16 8.05 -1.73
C GLU A 29 -25.18 8.82 -0.39
N LEU A 30 -24.01 9.20 0.14
CA LEU A 30 -23.90 10.02 1.36
C LEU A 30 -24.62 11.36 1.20
N ARG A 31 -24.50 12.02 0.05
CA ARG A 31 -25.22 13.26 -0.23
C ARG A 31 -26.74 13.04 -0.17
N SER A 32 -27.24 11.93 -0.72
CA SER A 32 -28.66 11.57 -0.67
C SER A 32 -29.12 11.34 0.78
N HIS A 33 -28.35 10.57 1.57
CA HIS A 33 -28.68 10.28 2.96
C HIS A 33 -28.66 11.54 3.84
N ILE A 34 -27.71 12.45 3.63
CA ILE A 34 -27.67 13.72 4.36
C ILE A 34 -28.89 14.58 4.00
N ALA A 35 -29.28 14.64 2.73
CA ALA A 35 -30.45 15.40 2.29
C ALA A 35 -31.76 14.84 2.89
N GLU A 36 -31.92 13.52 2.85
CA GLU A 36 -33.08 12.82 3.43
C GLU A 36 -33.15 13.00 4.96
N SER A 37 -32.02 12.80 5.66
CA SER A 37 -31.92 13.03 7.10
C SER A 37 -32.20 14.48 7.49
N THR A 38 -31.72 15.44 6.69
CA THR A 38 -32.01 16.87 6.90
C THR A 38 -33.50 17.17 6.75
N ALA A 39 -34.16 16.59 5.74
CA ALA A 39 -35.60 16.74 5.56
C ALA A 39 -36.40 16.14 6.72
N ALA A 40 -35.98 14.96 7.21
CA ALA A 40 -36.59 14.31 8.37
C ALA A 40 -36.39 15.09 9.69
N ASN A 41 -35.25 15.78 9.84
CA ASN A 41 -34.89 16.57 11.02
C ASN A 41 -35.37 18.03 10.95
N GLY A 42 -36.42 18.32 10.19
CA GLY A 42 -37.01 19.67 10.08
C GLY A 42 -36.06 20.73 9.51
N GLY A 43 -35.10 20.33 8.68
CA GLY A 43 -34.10 21.23 8.08
C GLY A 43 -32.81 21.40 8.89
N ASN A 44 -32.64 20.71 10.03
CA ASN A 44 -31.43 20.82 10.84
C ASN A 44 -30.26 20.00 10.25
N VAL A 45 -29.44 20.66 9.45
CA VAL A 45 -28.26 20.08 8.80
C VAL A 45 -27.21 19.61 9.81
N ASN A 46 -26.99 20.34 10.90
CA ASN A 46 -25.94 20.01 11.87
C ASN A 46 -26.25 18.74 12.65
N ALA A 47 -27.52 18.55 13.05
CA ALA A 47 -27.98 17.31 13.66
C ALA A 47 -27.81 16.11 12.73
N SER A 48 -28.11 16.30 11.44
CA SER A 48 -27.99 15.27 10.41
C SER A 48 -26.53 14.88 10.16
N LEU A 49 -25.60 15.85 10.11
CA LEU A 49 -24.17 15.57 9.99
C LEU A 49 -23.59 14.89 11.25
N ALA A 50 -24.03 15.30 12.44
CA ALA A 50 -23.60 14.67 13.68
C ALA A 50 -24.01 13.20 13.77
N ALA A 51 -25.18 12.84 13.23
CA ALA A 51 -25.66 11.45 13.18
C ALA A 51 -24.83 10.55 12.25
N VAL A 52 -24.23 11.11 11.19
CA VAL A 52 -23.37 10.37 10.25
C VAL A 52 -21.97 10.13 10.83
N GLY A 53 -21.52 10.99 11.75
CA GLY A 53 -20.21 10.90 12.39
C GLY A 53 -19.13 11.73 11.70
N SER A 54 -17.89 11.65 12.18
CA SER A 54 -16.82 12.50 11.65
C SER A 54 -16.44 12.09 10.22
N ALA A 55 -16.13 13.08 9.38
CA ALA A 55 -15.79 12.83 7.98
C ALA A 55 -14.58 11.90 7.80
N GLU A 56 -13.62 11.96 8.73
CA GLU A 56 -12.42 11.11 8.74
C GLU A 56 -12.77 9.65 9.06
N GLU A 57 -13.63 9.41 10.03
CA GLU A 57 -14.08 8.06 10.39
C GLU A 57 -14.87 7.42 9.25
N VAL A 58 -15.80 8.17 8.65
CA VAL A 58 -16.61 7.72 7.52
C VAL A 58 -15.71 7.38 6.32
N GLY A 59 -14.81 8.28 5.94
CA GLY A 59 -13.89 8.03 4.83
C GLY A 59 -12.94 6.86 5.08
N ARG A 60 -12.42 6.72 6.31
CA ARG A 60 -11.59 5.58 6.71
C ARG A 60 -12.38 4.27 6.64
N HIS A 61 -13.62 4.26 7.11
CA HIS A 61 -14.48 3.08 7.07
C HIS A 61 -14.72 2.60 5.64
N TYR A 62 -15.08 3.49 4.72
CA TYR A 62 -15.27 3.14 3.32
C TYR A 62 -13.96 2.68 2.65
N ARG A 63 -12.82 3.28 3.00
CA ARG A 63 -11.51 2.82 2.52
C ARG A 63 -11.17 1.42 3.04
N GLU A 64 -11.54 1.07 4.27
CA GLU A 64 -11.36 -0.28 4.79
C GLU A 64 -12.24 -1.31 4.08
N LEU A 65 -13.46 -0.93 3.70
CA LEU A 65 -14.42 -1.82 3.04
C LEU A 65 -14.06 -2.08 1.57
N TYR A 66 -13.77 -1.02 0.82
CA TYR A 66 -13.53 -1.09 -0.62
C TYR A 66 -12.04 -1.15 -1.01
N GLY A 67 -11.15 -0.77 -0.09
CA GLY A 67 -9.70 -0.79 -0.29
C GLY A 67 -9.21 0.26 -1.29
N TYR A 68 -7.91 0.19 -1.60
CA TYR A 68 -7.28 1.07 -2.59
C TYR A 68 -7.61 0.65 -4.02
N GLY A 69 -7.76 1.65 -4.90
CA GLY A 69 -7.93 1.47 -6.33
C GLY A 69 -6.66 0.94 -7.02
N ARG A 70 -6.80 0.56 -8.30
CA ARG A 70 -5.71 -0.03 -9.08
C ARG A 70 -4.50 0.88 -9.22
N ALA A 71 -4.70 2.19 -9.45
CA ALA A 71 -3.61 3.15 -9.62
C ALA A 71 -2.69 3.22 -8.39
N TYR A 72 -3.27 3.26 -7.18
CA TYR A 72 -2.48 3.28 -5.94
C TYR A 72 -1.78 1.95 -5.68
N LYS A 73 -2.42 0.81 -5.99
CA LYS A 73 -1.75 -0.50 -5.93
C LYS A 73 -0.54 -0.57 -6.85
N THR A 74 -0.65 -0.02 -8.07
CA THR A 74 0.48 0.10 -9.01
C THR A 74 1.57 1.02 -8.46
N LEU A 75 1.21 2.16 -7.88
CA LEU A 75 2.18 3.07 -7.27
C LEU A 75 2.93 2.42 -6.11
N PHE A 76 2.23 1.70 -5.22
CA PHE A 76 2.84 0.96 -4.12
C PHE A 76 3.83 -0.09 -4.62
N ALA A 77 3.46 -0.81 -5.68
CA ALA A 77 4.33 -1.78 -6.34
C ALA A 77 5.54 -1.11 -6.99
N ALA A 78 5.37 0.03 -7.67
CA ALA A 78 6.46 0.77 -8.29
C ALA A 78 7.49 1.28 -7.26
N ILE A 79 7.03 1.81 -6.13
CA ILE A 79 7.90 2.24 -5.03
C ILE A 79 8.65 1.04 -4.44
N ALA A 80 7.97 -0.07 -4.20
CA ALA A 80 8.61 -1.29 -3.72
C ALA A 80 9.66 -1.81 -4.71
N SER A 81 9.35 -1.82 -6.01
CA SER A 81 10.28 -2.19 -7.07
C SER A 81 11.52 -1.31 -7.09
N PHE A 82 11.35 0.01 -7.01
CA PHE A 82 12.46 0.97 -7.01
C PHE A 82 13.40 0.77 -5.80
N LEU A 83 12.82 0.70 -4.60
CA LEU A 83 13.59 0.46 -3.38
C LEU A 83 14.32 -0.89 -3.43
N ALA A 84 13.63 -1.94 -3.88
CA ALA A 84 14.19 -3.27 -3.94
C ALA A 84 15.27 -3.39 -5.03
N PHE A 85 15.15 -2.67 -6.15
CA PHE A 85 16.17 -2.62 -7.19
C PHE A 85 17.51 -2.14 -6.64
N LEU A 86 17.50 -1.06 -5.83
CA LEU A 86 18.69 -0.49 -5.20
C LEU A 86 19.24 -1.32 -4.03
N SER A 87 18.50 -2.35 -3.61
CA SER A 87 18.87 -3.22 -2.49
C SER A 87 19.63 -4.48 -2.88
N VAL A 88 19.98 -4.63 -4.17
CA VAL A 88 20.83 -5.72 -4.64
C VAL A 88 22.28 -5.28 -4.53
N PRO A 89 23.06 -5.81 -3.57
CA PRO A 89 24.50 -5.63 -3.60
C PRO A 89 25.02 -6.39 -4.82
N VAL A 90 25.75 -5.69 -5.69
CA VAL A 90 26.38 -6.35 -6.81
C VAL A 90 27.59 -7.12 -6.31
N LEU A 91 27.46 -8.45 -6.34
CA LEU A 91 28.47 -9.51 -6.29
C LEU A 91 29.95 -9.10 -6.08
N ALA A 92 30.55 -9.70 -5.05
CA ALA A 92 31.94 -9.51 -4.65
C ALA A 92 32.95 -10.05 -5.67
N ALA A 93 33.75 -9.15 -6.27
CA ALA A 93 35.21 -9.24 -6.43
C ALA A 93 35.70 -8.19 -7.46
N GLY A 94 35.73 -6.92 -7.05
CA GLY A 94 36.39 -5.85 -7.79
C GLY A 94 36.50 -4.63 -6.87
N ALA A 95 37.66 -3.97 -6.83
CA ALA A 95 38.01 -2.96 -5.83
C ALA A 95 37.10 -1.70 -5.80
N GLU A 96 36.07 -1.63 -6.64
CA GLU A 96 35.10 -0.55 -6.65
C GLU A 96 33.68 -1.14 -6.65
N SER A 97 33.16 -1.39 -5.45
CA SER A 97 31.75 -1.74 -5.26
C SER A 97 30.89 -0.56 -5.74
N LEU A 98 30.21 -0.69 -6.88
CA LEU A 98 29.32 0.35 -7.44
C LEU A 98 28.22 0.82 -6.49
N PHE A 99 27.90 0.04 -5.46
CA PHE A 99 27.05 0.45 -4.35
C PHE A 99 27.64 -0.02 -3.02
N PRO A 100 27.81 0.86 -2.02
CA PRO A 100 28.25 0.45 -0.69
C PRO A 100 27.24 -0.54 -0.10
N TYR A 101 27.72 -1.69 0.40
CA TYR A 101 26.88 -2.70 1.04
C TYR A 101 25.95 -2.11 2.12
N ALA A 102 26.44 -1.14 2.90
CA ALA A 102 25.64 -0.43 3.90
C ALA A 102 24.40 0.26 3.31
N LEU A 103 24.51 0.91 2.15
CA LEU A 103 23.38 1.56 1.47
C LEU A 103 22.38 0.53 0.93
N SER A 104 22.85 -0.60 0.39
CA SER A 104 21.96 -1.66 -0.11
C SER A 104 21.08 -2.26 1.00
N ILE A 105 21.63 -2.42 2.21
CA ILE A 105 20.89 -2.88 3.39
C ILE A 105 19.82 -1.86 3.79
N VAL A 106 20.15 -0.56 3.77
CA VAL A 106 19.17 0.50 4.07
C VAL A 106 17.98 0.43 3.10
N PHE A 107 18.23 0.31 1.79
CA PHE A 107 17.16 0.16 0.81
C PHE A 107 16.32 -1.11 1.02
N LEU A 108 16.96 -2.23 1.41
CA LEU A 108 16.25 -3.46 1.73
C LEU A 108 15.31 -3.28 2.92
N VAL A 109 15.79 -2.65 4.00
CA VAL A 109 15.01 -2.38 5.21
C VAL A 109 13.83 -1.46 4.88
N ILE A 110 14.06 -0.39 4.12
CA ILE A 110 12.99 0.52 3.69
C ILE A 110 11.98 -0.22 2.80
N ALA A 111 12.42 -1.06 1.87
CA ALA A 111 11.52 -1.86 1.03
C ALA A 111 10.66 -2.81 1.88
N ALA A 112 11.26 -3.50 2.85
CA ALA A 112 10.54 -4.40 3.76
C ALA A 112 9.51 -3.64 4.60
N ALA A 113 9.90 -2.51 5.21
CA ALA A 113 9.00 -1.65 5.99
C ALA A 113 7.85 -1.12 5.13
N TRP A 114 8.14 -0.71 3.89
CA TRP A 114 7.14 -0.25 2.93
C TRP A 114 6.13 -1.34 2.58
N ILE A 115 6.59 -2.53 2.22
CA ILE A 115 5.70 -3.66 1.90
C ILE A 115 4.83 -4.03 3.10
N LEU A 116 5.40 -4.04 4.31
CA LEU A 116 4.65 -4.33 5.53
C LEU A 116 3.57 -3.28 5.76
N TRP A 117 3.90 -2.00 5.63
CA TRP A 117 2.92 -0.91 5.72
C TRP A 117 1.82 -1.03 4.67
N VAL A 118 2.16 -1.27 3.40
CA VAL A 118 1.17 -1.47 2.31
C VAL A 118 0.25 -2.65 2.62
N SER A 119 0.77 -3.73 3.21
CA SER A 119 -0.02 -4.90 3.57
C SER A 119 -1.06 -4.61 4.64
N VAL A 120 -0.72 -3.75 5.61
CA VAL A 120 -1.61 -3.31 6.69
C VAL A 120 -2.62 -2.28 6.19
N ALA A 121 -2.15 -1.29 5.44
CA ALA A 121 -2.95 -0.15 5.01
C ALA A 121 -3.87 -0.51 3.83
N ALA A 122 -3.35 -1.21 2.83
CA ALA A 122 -4.04 -1.51 1.58
C ALA A 122 -4.46 -2.99 1.42
N GLY A 123 -4.15 -3.81 2.41
CA GLY A 123 -4.51 -5.23 2.48
C GLY A 123 -3.49 -6.17 1.81
N SER A 124 -3.63 -7.46 2.10
CA SER A 124 -2.68 -8.50 1.68
C SER A 124 -2.49 -8.59 0.16
N ARG A 125 -3.53 -8.34 -0.65
CA ARG A 125 -3.40 -8.36 -2.12
C ARG A 125 -2.44 -7.27 -2.63
N ALA A 126 -2.52 -6.06 -2.05
CA ALA A 126 -1.62 -4.96 -2.42
C ALA A 126 -0.20 -5.22 -1.90
N GLY A 127 -0.08 -5.73 -0.67
CA GLY A 127 1.19 -6.15 -0.08
C GLY A 127 1.92 -7.21 -0.90
N ILE A 128 1.23 -8.28 -1.29
CA ILE A 128 1.78 -9.34 -2.16
C ILE A 128 2.21 -8.77 -3.51
N LEU A 129 1.38 -7.93 -4.14
CA LEU A 129 1.73 -7.32 -5.42
C LEU A 129 3.02 -6.48 -5.30
N ALA A 130 3.15 -5.70 -4.24
CA ALA A 130 4.35 -4.90 -3.97
C ALA A 130 5.57 -5.79 -3.71
N GLY A 131 5.43 -6.85 -2.91
CA GLY A 131 6.51 -7.82 -2.67
C GLY A 131 6.94 -8.56 -3.93
N PHE A 132 5.99 -8.95 -4.79
CA PHE A 132 6.30 -9.59 -6.07
C PHE A 132 7.02 -8.64 -7.03
N ALA A 133 6.58 -7.39 -7.11
CA ALA A 133 7.22 -6.37 -7.91
C ALA A 133 8.67 -6.10 -7.44
N ALA A 134 8.88 -6.06 -6.12
CA ALA A 134 10.21 -5.98 -5.49
C ALA A 134 11.10 -7.20 -5.79
N MET A 135 10.55 -8.42 -5.77
CA MET A 135 11.27 -9.64 -6.15
C MET A 135 11.72 -9.60 -7.60
N VAL A 136 10.82 -9.26 -8.52
CA VAL A 136 11.14 -9.15 -9.95
C VAL A 136 12.19 -8.07 -10.20
N SER A 137 12.08 -6.91 -9.56
CA SER A 137 13.06 -5.83 -9.74
C SER A 137 14.44 -6.19 -9.19
N ARG A 138 14.52 -6.96 -8.10
CA ARG A 138 15.78 -7.49 -7.57
C ARG A 138 16.44 -8.45 -8.55
N PHE A 139 15.69 -9.36 -9.17
CA PHE A 139 16.26 -10.24 -10.19
C PHE A 139 16.68 -9.48 -11.44
N ALA A 140 15.93 -8.45 -11.85
CA ALA A 140 16.32 -7.58 -12.95
C ALA A 140 17.62 -6.81 -12.63
N ALA A 141 17.74 -6.21 -11.44
CA ALA A 141 18.94 -5.52 -10.99
C ALA A 141 20.16 -6.45 -10.99
N PHE A 142 19.99 -7.66 -10.46
CA PHE A 142 21.02 -8.70 -10.49
C PHE A 142 21.40 -9.09 -11.92
N GLY A 143 20.42 -9.36 -12.80
CA GLY A 143 20.67 -9.76 -14.18
C GLY A 143 21.37 -8.68 -14.99
N ILE A 144 20.98 -7.41 -14.82
CA ILE A 144 21.67 -6.27 -15.42
C ILE A 144 23.11 -6.24 -14.94
N ALA A 145 23.34 -6.27 -13.62
CA ALA A 145 24.68 -6.22 -13.05
C ALA A 145 25.56 -7.39 -13.52
N ALA A 146 25.03 -8.61 -13.57
CA ALA A 146 25.76 -9.80 -14.00
C ALA A 146 26.18 -9.74 -15.48
N ILE A 147 25.45 -9.02 -16.33
CA ILE A 147 25.74 -8.87 -17.76
C ILE A 147 26.67 -7.68 -18.01
N THR A 148 26.49 -6.57 -17.28
CA THR A 148 27.17 -5.30 -17.58
C THR A 148 28.48 -5.11 -16.83
N LEU A 149 28.73 -5.86 -15.74
CA LEU A 149 29.91 -5.65 -14.90
C LEU A 149 31.00 -6.68 -15.14
N VAL A 150 32.10 -6.17 -15.72
CA VAL A 150 33.31 -6.92 -15.96
C VAL A 150 33.93 -7.34 -14.62
N GLY A 151 34.13 -8.65 -14.42
CA GLY A 151 34.68 -9.21 -13.18
C GLY A 151 33.64 -9.56 -12.12
N ALA A 152 32.34 -9.50 -12.41
CA ALA A 152 31.31 -9.93 -11.47
C ALA A 152 31.37 -11.46 -11.25
N GLU A 153 31.74 -11.90 -10.06
CA GLU A 153 31.72 -13.32 -9.69
C GLU A 153 30.46 -13.69 -8.90
N THR A 154 29.72 -14.71 -9.37
CA THR A 154 28.56 -15.24 -8.66
C THR A 154 28.98 -16.35 -7.69
N THR A 155 28.65 -16.18 -6.40
CA THR A 155 28.80 -17.26 -5.42
C THR A 155 27.46 -17.95 -5.17
N ALA A 156 27.49 -19.27 -4.92
CA ALA A 156 26.29 -20.03 -4.58
C ALA A 156 25.55 -19.45 -3.35
N ASN A 157 26.30 -18.99 -2.35
CA ASN A 157 25.75 -18.35 -1.15
C ASN A 157 25.08 -17.01 -1.46
N GLY A 158 25.68 -16.19 -2.33
CA GLY A 158 25.09 -14.90 -2.76
C GLY A 158 23.79 -15.10 -3.54
N LEU A 159 23.75 -16.09 -4.44
CA LEU A 159 22.54 -16.46 -5.16
C LEU A 159 21.44 -17.00 -4.23
N GLY A 160 21.82 -17.84 -3.27
CA GLY A 160 20.90 -18.35 -2.25
C GLY A 160 20.28 -17.21 -1.44
N LEU A 161 21.09 -16.26 -0.95
CA LEU A 161 20.60 -15.08 -0.23
C LEU A 161 19.70 -14.19 -1.10
N LEU A 162 20.06 -13.97 -2.37
CA LEU A 162 19.22 -13.20 -3.29
C LEU A 162 17.84 -13.82 -3.42
N ILE A 163 17.75 -15.14 -3.62
CA ILE A 163 16.48 -15.85 -3.75
C ILE A 163 15.68 -15.78 -2.45
N VAL A 164 16.29 -16.17 -1.32
CA VAL A 164 15.62 -16.23 -0.02
C VAL A 164 15.09 -14.84 0.38
N VAL A 165 15.91 -13.80 0.28
CA VAL A 165 15.49 -12.43 0.64
C VAL A 165 14.36 -11.95 -0.29
N SER A 166 14.45 -12.22 -1.58
CA SER A 166 13.41 -11.79 -2.53
C SER A 166 12.08 -12.50 -2.29
N VAL A 167 12.10 -13.79 -1.96
CA VAL A 167 10.90 -14.53 -1.54
C VAL A 167 10.35 -13.99 -0.22
N MET A 168 11.21 -13.66 0.75
CA MET A 168 10.77 -13.07 2.02
C MET A 168 10.03 -11.74 1.84
N LEU A 169 10.41 -10.91 0.87
CA LEU A 169 9.67 -9.67 0.58
C LEU A 169 8.23 -9.95 0.11
N VAL A 170 7.98 -11.04 -0.63
CA VAL A 170 6.62 -11.48 -0.99
C VAL A 170 5.85 -11.96 0.24
N VAL A 171 6.51 -12.74 1.09
CA VAL A 171 5.91 -13.28 2.33
C VAL A 171 5.54 -12.16 3.31
N LEU A 172 6.38 -11.13 3.46
CA LEU A 172 6.07 -9.93 4.23
C LEU A 172 4.82 -9.20 3.70
N GLY A 173 4.58 -9.27 2.39
CA GLY A 173 3.37 -8.78 1.75
C GLY A 173 2.08 -9.50 2.18
N TRP A 174 2.20 -10.74 2.65
CA TRP A 174 1.10 -11.64 2.95
C TRP A 174 0.72 -11.70 4.44
N ILE A 175 1.72 -11.68 5.34
CA ILE A 175 1.54 -11.89 6.79
C ILE A 175 0.60 -10.85 7.45
N PRO A 176 0.77 -9.52 7.27
CA PRO A 176 0.00 -8.56 8.04
C PRO A 176 -1.49 -8.55 7.67
N GLY A 177 -1.79 -8.75 6.38
CA GLY A 177 -3.17 -8.77 5.89
C GLY A 177 -3.94 -10.06 6.23
N THR A 178 -3.24 -11.14 6.59
CA THR A 178 -3.87 -12.37 7.13
C THR A 178 -4.04 -12.28 8.64
N ALA A 179 -3.08 -11.71 9.37
CA ALA A 179 -3.20 -11.43 10.79
C ALA A 179 -4.40 -10.50 11.11
N LYS A 180 -4.60 -9.43 10.33
CA LYS A 180 -5.76 -8.52 10.48
C LYS A 180 -7.11 -9.25 10.31
N LYS A 181 -7.19 -10.24 9.41
CA LYS A 181 -8.40 -11.05 9.21
C LYS A 181 -8.60 -12.10 10.29
N ALA A 182 -7.53 -12.68 10.80
CA ALA A 182 -7.58 -13.69 11.86
C ALA A 182 -7.94 -13.08 13.22
N TRP A 183 -7.56 -11.82 13.47
CA TRP A 183 -7.78 -11.14 14.75
C TRP A 183 -8.98 -10.20 14.76
N SER A 184 -9.60 -9.91 13.62
CA SER A 184 -10.90 -9.25 13.62
C SER A 184 -11.94 -10.23 14.17
N ALA A 185 -12.40 -10.01 15.41
CA ALA A 185 -13.54 -10.72 15.98
C ALA A 185 -14.73 -10.70 15.00
N PRO A 186 -15.57 -11.75 14.95
CA PRO A 186 -16.78 -11.71 14.14
C PRO A 186 -17.61 -10.51 14.59
N ARG A 187 -17.74 -9.51 13.71
CA ARG A 187 -18.57 -8.35 13.98
C ARG A 187 -20.01 -8.86 14.07
N ALA A 188 -20.64 -8.65 15.22
CA ALA A 188 -22.07 -8.86 15.38
C ALA A 188 -22.76 -8.13 14.23
N GLN A 189 -23.53 -8.87 13.44
CA GLN A 189 -24.37 -8.32 12.39
C GLN A 189 -25.37 -7.39 13.09
N LEU A 190 -25.27 -6.09 12.81
CA LEU A 190 -26.33 -5.12 13.08
C LEU A 190 -27.26 -5.10 11.88
#